data_AF-A0A1I4VP87-F1
#
_entry.id   AF-A0A1I4VP87-F1
#
_cell.length_a   1.000
_cell.length_b   1.000
_cell.length_c   1.000
_cell.angle_alpha   90.00
_cell.angle_beta   90.00
_cell.angle_gamma   90.00
#
_symmetry.space_group_name_H-M   'P 1'
#
loop_
_entity.id
_entity.type
_entity.pdbx_description
1 polymer ?
#
loop_
_entity_poly.entity_id
_entity_poly.type
_entity_poly.pdbx_seq_one_letter_code
_entity_poly.pdbx_strand_id
1 'polypeptide(L)' 'MQINNHQIVDYDAVLDAKFGAEGTPERAEAEEKAYAFYTGQIIEDARKRLRLLKQN' A
#
# COMPACT_ATOMS: atom_id res chain seq x y z
N MET A 1 -2.64 -27.52 -0.47
CA MET A 1 -1.71 -26.55 0.16
C MET A 1 -2.49 -25.75 1.18
N GLN A 2 -2.06 -25.74 2.45
CA GLN A 2 -2.62 -24.83 3.46
C GLN A 2 -1.99 -23.44 3.22
N ILE A 3 -2.79 -22.44 2.87
CA ILE A 3 -2.35 -21.07 2.55
C ILE A 3 -2.34 -20.14 3.77
N ASN A 4 -2.77 -20.63 4.93
CA ASN A 4 -2.91 -19.87 6.16
C ASN A 4 -2.31 -20.65 7.34
N ASN A 5 -1.57 -19.96 8.21
CA ASN A 5 -0.90 -20.56 9.37
C ASN A 5 -1.83 -20.82 10.57
N HIS A 6 -3.14 -20.55 10.45
CA HIS A 6 -4.20 -20.73 11.46
C HIS A 6 -3.87 -20.07 12.82
N GLN A 7 -3.05 -19.02 12.79
CA GLN A 7 -2.64 -18.28 13.98
C GLN A 7 -3.34 -16.94 14.03
N ILE A 8 -3.80 -16.58 15.23
CA ILE A 8 -4.23 -15.21 15.53
C ILE A 8 -2.96 -14.42 15.83
N VAL A 9 -2.76 -13.34 15.08
CA VAL A 9 -1.60 -12.45 15.22
C VAL A 9 -2.12 -11.05 15.46
N ASP A 10 -1.53 -10.35 16.44
CA ASP A 10 -1.72 -8.92 16.61
C ASP A 10 -1.06 -8.21 15.43
N TYR A 11 -1.89 -7.66 14.55
CA TYR A 11 -1.41 -7.06 13.32
C TYR A 11 -0.82 -5.66 13.56
N ASP A 12 -1.17 -5.00 14.65
CA ASP A 12 -0.58 -3.71 15.01
C ASP A 12 0.91 -3.90 15.33
N ALA A 13 1.24 -4.94 16.10
CA ALA A 13 2.64 -5.32 16.37
C ALA A 13 3.43 -5.67 15.09
N VAL A 14 2.78 -6.30 14.09
CA VAL A 14 3.42 -6.61 12.80
C VAL A 14 3.68 -5.35 12.00
N LEU A 15 2.73 -4.42 11.97
CA LEU A 15 2.86 -3.16 11.26
C LEU A 15 3.89 -2.25 11.93
N ASP A 16 3.89 -2.17 13.25
CA ASP A 16 4.86 -1.40 14.03
C ASP A 16 6.28 -1.90 13.79
N ALA A 17 6.50 -3.21 13.80
CA ALA A 17 7.80 -3.80 13.51
C ALA A 17 8.27 -3.52 12.07
N LYS A 18 7.34 -3.39 11.13
CA LYS A 18 7.65 -3.24 9.71
C LYS A 18 7.81 -1.78 9.27
N PHE A 19 7.05 -0.87 9.87
CA PHE A 19 6.89 0.51 9.40
C PHE A 19 7.15 1.55 10.50
N GLY A 20 7.50 1.12 11.72
CA GLY A 20 7.60 2.01 12.88
C GLY A 20 6.26 2.13 13.61
N ALA A 21 6.31 2.42 14.91
CA ALA A 21 5.11 2.62 15.72
C ALA A 21 4.36 3.90 15.31
N GLU A 22 3.07 3.98 15.65
CA GLU A 22 2.29 5.19 15.40
C GLU A 22 2.94 6.43 16.03
N GLY A 23 2.98 7.53 15.25
CA GLY A 23 3.56 8.80 15.68
C GLY A 23 5.09 8.90 15.56
N THR A 24 5.79 7.84 15.11
CA THR A 24 7.24 7.95 14.86
C THR A 24 7.54 8.53 13.47
N PRO A 25 8.74 9.12 13.27
CA PRO A 25 9.17 9.59 11.95
C PRO A 25 9.19 8.48 10.90
N GLU A 26 9.55 7.25 11.28
CA GLU A 26 9.56 6.09 10.39
C GLU A 26 8.16 5.75 9.88
N ARG A 27 7.15 5.80 10.76
CA ARG A 27 5.75 5.60 10.37
C ARG A 27 5.28 6.69 9.41
N ALA A 28 5.62 7.94 9.69
CA ALA A 28 5.27 9.06 8.80
C ALA A 28 5.91 8.91 7.40
N GLU A 29 7.18 8.50 7.32
CA GLU A 29 7.85 8.25 6.04
C GLU A 29 7.23 7.07 5.28
N ALA A 30 6.88 5.99 6.01
CA ALA A 30 6.21 4.84 5.41
C ALA A 30 4.83 5.21 4.83
N GLU A 31 4.06 6.02 5.56
CA GLU A 31 2.77 6.54 5.11
C GLU A 31 2.93 7.44 3.88
N GLU A 32 3.89 8.36 3.88
CA GLU A 32 4.18 9.23 2.73
C GLU A 32 4.47 8.42 1.46
N LYS A 33 5.32 7.38 1.57
CA LYS A 33 5.62 6.47 0.46
C LYS A 33 4.38 5.72 -0.03
N ALA A 34 3.54 5.27 0.89
CA ALA A 34 2.30 4.56 0.56
C ALA A 34 1.33 5.48 -0.20
N TYR A 35 1.16 6.73 0.25
CA TYR A 35 0.36 7.73 -0.45
C TYR A 35 0.90 8.00 -1.85
N ALA A 36 2.21 8.25 -1.99
CA ALA A 36 2.83 8.51 -3.28
C ALA A 36 2.62 7.34 -4.28
N PHE A 37 2.79 6.10 -3.82
CA PHE A 37 2.55 4.91 -4.63
C PHE A 37 1.09 4.81 -5.09
N TYR A 38 0.14 4.91 -4.15
CA TYR A 38 -1.28 4.77 -4.46
C TYR A 38 -1.79 5.86 -5.41
N THR A 39 -1.39 7.12 -5.18
CA THR A 39 -1.70 8.22 -6.10
C THR A 39 -1.09 7.97 -7.48
N GLY A 40 0.14 7.46 -7.56
CA GLY A 40 0.77 7.07 -8.82
C GLY A 40 -0.03 6.03 -9.59
N GLN A 41 -0.54 5.00 -8.91
CA GLN A 41 -1.36 3.95 -9.51
C GLN A 41 -2.69 4.50 -10.07
N ILE A 42 -3.37 5.38 -9.34
CA ILE A 42 -4.61 6.02 -9.84
C ILE A 42 -4.35 6.78 -11.15
N ILE A 43 -3.26 7.55 -11.20
CA ILE A 43 -2.90 8.33 -12.38
C ILE A 43 -2.52 7.41 -13.54
N GLU A 44 -1.78 6.34 -13.27
CA GLU A 44 -1.41 5.34 -14.28
C GLU A 44 -2.65 4.69 -14.90
N ASP A 45 -3.61 4.27 -14.07
CA ASP A 45 -4.85 3.66 -14.51
C ASP A 45 -5.72 4.62 -15.32
N ALA A 46 -5.81 5.89 -14.91
CA ALA A 46 -6.49 6.92 -15.67
C ALA A 46 -5.85 7.10 -17.06
N ARG A 47 -4.52 7.09 -17.16
CA ARG A 47 -3.80 7.18 -18.44
C ARG A 47 -4.04 5.97 -19.33
N LYS A 48 -4.04 4.76 -18.76
CA LYS A 48 -4.35 3.53 -19.50
C LYS A 48 -5.77 3.58 -20.09
N ARG A 49 -6.76 3.99 -19.30
CA ARG A 49 -8.15 4.16 -19.75
C ARG A 49 -8.28 5.19 -20.87
N LEU A 50 -7.61 6.34 -20.74
CA LEU A 50 -7.60 7.37 -21.79
C LEU A 50 -6.97 6.88 -23.09
N ARG A 51 -5.91 6.05 -23.02
CA ARG A 51 -5.30 5.45 -24.22
C ARG A 51 -6.26 4.49 -24.92
N LEU A 52 -6.96 3.64 -24.15
CA LEU A 52 -7.96 2.71 -24.69
C LEU A 52 -9.12 3.47 -25.36
N LEU A 53 -9.62 4.54 -24.75
CA LEU A 53 -10.69 5.37 -25.32
C LEU A 53 -10.29 6.08 -26.62
N LYS A 54 -9.01 6.44 -26.80
CA LYS A 54 -8.50 7.13 -27.99
C LYS A 54 -8.16 6.19 -29.16
N GLN A 55 -8.11 4.88 -28.93
CA GLN A 55 -7.78 3.87 -29.94
C GLN A 55 -9.02 3.23 -30.57
N ASN A 56 -10.22 3.55 -30.06
CA ASN A 56 -11.52 3.23 -30.66
C ASN A 56 -12.07 4.44 -31.42
#